data_AF-A0A2T2S654-F1
#
_entry.id   AF-A0A2T2S654-F1
#
_cell.length_a   1.000
_cell.length_b   1.000
_cell.length_c   1.000
_cell.angle_alpha   90.00
_cell.angle_beta   90.00
_cell.angle_gamma   90.00
#
_symmetry.space_group_name_H-M   'P 1'
#
loop_
_entity.id
_entity.type
_entity.pdbx_description
1 polymer ?
#
loop_
_entity_poly.entity_id
_entity_poly.type
_entity_poly.pdbx_seq_one_letter_code
_entity_poly.pdbx_strand_id
1 'polypeptide(L)'
;ALLVNPPAPQTADLLCGTGIDAVDRLGKAADTVEYRTVWTAVLGYDFEIDVPYYALVNADKEHKVGWIGREECKPGHVPDGESILVVQASPDWSIERYDRSPEQNVADLARHAAAIIGDQRLADPDWADHQGWRYALPDEDVQDEAVRAAARDGGYVTGDWGAGDARLHAAVRNGLEPPLVPTEQPGGAPWRH
;
A
#
# COMPACT_ATOMS: atom_id res chain seq x y z
N ALA A 1 16.92 -12.98 17.88
CA ALA A 1 15.72 -12.88 17.05
C ALA A 1 15.61 -11.46 16.50
N LEU A 2 15.25 -11.33 15.22
CA LEU A 2 15.04 -10.05 14.52
C LEU A 2 13.66 -10.10 13.85
N LEU A 3 12.85 -9.06 14.07
CA LEU A 3 11.57 -8.85 13.38
C LEU A 3 11.70 -7.60 12.50
N VAL A 4 11.35 -7.72 11.22
CA VAL A 4 11.33 -6.61 10.27
C VAL A 4 9.91 -6.39 9.74
N ASN A 5 9.54 -5.10 9.62
CA ASN A 5 8.27 -4.63 9.10
C ASN A 5 8.28 -3.61 7.93
N PRO A 6 9.41 -3.28 7.27
CA PRO A 6 9.36 -2.51 6.02
C PRO A 6 8.68 -3.27 4.87
N PRO A 7 8.25 -2.55 3.80
CA PRO A 7 7.96 -3.14 2.49
C PRO A 7 9.00 -4.15 2.03
N ALA A 8 8.58 -5.16 1.27
CA ALA A 8 9.43 -6.30 0.92
C ALA A 8 10.78 -5.92 0.27
N PRO A 9 10.85 -4.98 -0.71
CA PRO A 9 12.13 -4.60 -1.30
C PRO A 9 13.09 -3.97 -0.28
N GLN A 10 12.58 -3.19 0.68
CA GLN A 10 13.39 -2.61 1.75
C GLN A 10 13.80 -3.67 2.79
N THR A 11 12.96 -4.69 2.98
CA THR A 11 13.30 -5.85 3.81
C THR A 11 14.38 -6.71 3.17
N ALA A 12 14.37 -6.88 1.84
CA ALA A 12 15.37 -7.63 1.11
C ALA A 12 16.78 -7.09 1.38
N ASP A 13 16.97 -5.77 1.33
CA ASP A 13 18.25 -5.10 1.62
C ASP A 13 18.78 -5.40 3.04
N LEU A 14 17.88 -5.59 4.02
CA LEU A 14 18.23 -5.88 5.41
C LEU A 14 18.58 -7.36 5.64
N LEU A 15 18.03 -8.25 4.82
CA LEU A 15 18.14 -9.70 5.00
C LEU A 15 19.13 -10.36 4.05
N CYS A 16 19.75 -9.60 3.14
CA CYS A 16 20.79 -10.11 2.26
C CYS A 16 22.18 -10.10 2.92
N GLY A 17 22.94 -11.19 2.74
CA GLY A 17 24.35 -11.26 3.15
C GLY A 17 24.55 -11.42 4.65
N THR A 18 23.57 -12.00 5.33
CA THR A 18 23.59 -12.25 6.78
C THR A 18 24.50 -13.42 7.17
N GLY A 19 24.81 -14.30 6.22
CA GLY A 19 25.56 -15.54 6.47
C GLY A 19 24.69 -16.66 7.07
N ILE A 20 23.37 -16.46 7.15
CA ILE A 20 22.39 -17.46 7.56
C ILE A 20 21.55 -17.80 6.34
N ASP A 21 21.75 -18.99 5.76
CA ASP A 21 21.16 -19.41 4.49
C ASP A 21 19.63 -19.21 4.42
N ALA A 22 18.91 -19.50 5.50
CA ALA A 22 17.46 -19.36 5.54
C ALA A 22 17.03 -17.89 5.50
N VAL A 23 17.76 -16.99 6.18
CA VAL A 23 17.49 -15.56 6.21
C VAL A 23 17.84 -14.92 4.87
N ASP A 24 18.97 -15.31 4.27
CA ASP A 24 19.37 -14.84 2.94
C ASP A 24 18.38 -15.28 1.84
N ARG A 25 17.80 -16.49 1.96
CA ARG A 25 16.71 -16.94 1.06
C ARG A 25 15.42 -16.13 1.25
N LEU A 26 15.08 -15.75 2.47
CA LEU A 26 13.95 -14.86 2.72
C LEU A 26 14.17 -13.47 2.13
N GLY A 27 15.39 -12.91 2.25
CA GLY A 27 15.75 -11.65 1.59
C GLY A 27 15.54 -11.72 0.07
N LYS A 28 16.01 -12.79 -0.58
CA LYS A 28 15.78 -13.02 -2.02
C LYS A 28 14.29 -13.15 -2.38
N ALA A 29 13.49 -13.78 -1.53
CA ALA A 29 12.05 -13.92 -1.76
C ALA A 29 11.31 -12.58 -1.58
N ALA A 30 11.76 -11.75 -0.64
CA ALA A 30 11.23 -10.40 -0.45
C ALA A 30 11.55 -9.48 -1.65
N ASP A 31 12.71 -9.64 -2.27
CA ASP A 31 13.13 -8.87 -3.46
C ASP A 31 12.26 -9.15 -4.69
N THR A 32 11.61 -10.32 -4.75
CA THR A 32 10.72 -10.68 -5.87
C THR A 32 9.30 -10.15 -5.73
N VAL A 33 8.96 -9.50 -4.62
CA VAL A 33 7.61 -8.95 -4.43
C VAL A 33 7.45 -7.69 -5.25
N GLU A 34 6.59 -7.79 -6.26
CA GLU A 34 6.19 -6.63 -7.05
C GLU A 34 5.21 -5.77 -6.27
N TYR A 35 5.37 -4.45 -6.41
CA TYR A 35 4.47 -3.46 -5.82
C TYR A 35 3.93 -2.54 -6.90
N ARG A 36 2.64 -2.22 -6.78
CA ARG A 36 2.05 -1.10 -7.51
C ARG A 36 2.65 0.20 -7.00
N THR A 37 3.19 0.98 -7.92
CA THR A 37 3.53 2.39 -7.67
C THR A 37 2.28 3.24 -7.89
N VAL A 38 1.98 4.15 -6.96
CA VAL A 38 0.80 5.04 -7.05
C VAL A 38 1.23 6.47 -6.76
N TRP A 39 0.82 7.39 -7.63
CA TRP A 39 0.94 8.83 -7.39
C TRP A 39 -0.42 9.40 -7.01
N THR A 40 -0.47 10.19 -5.93
CA THR A 40 -1.72 10.76 -5.40
C THR A 40 -1.64 12.28 -5.39
N ALA A 41 -2.63 12.94 -5.99
CA ALA A 41 -2.89 14.36 -5.79
C ALA A 41 -4.00 14.53 -4.73
N VAL A 42 -3.85 15.53 -3.87
CA VAL A 42 -4.90 16.05 -3.00
C VAL A 42 -5.24 17.44 -3.52
N LEU A 43 -6.50 17.65 -3.91
CA LEU A 43 -6.95 18.86 -4.59
C LEU A 43 -8.06 19.51 -3.75
N GLY A 44 -7.82 20.71 -3.22
CA GLY A 44 -8.78 21.46 -2.42
C GLY A 44 -9.49 22.55 -3.21
N TYR A 45 -10.77 22.76 -2.88
CA TYR A 45 -11.64 23.74 -3.52
C TYR A 45 -12.49 24.48 -2.49
N ASP A 46 -12.64 25.79 -2.67
CA ASP A 46 -13.48 26.68 -1.86
C ASP A 46 -14.97 26.65 -2.31
N PHE A 47 -15.38 25.53 -2.94
CA PHE A 47 -16.76 25.29 -3.38
C PHE A 47 -17.15 23.82 -3.26
N GLU A 48 -18.44 23.57 -3.18
CA GLU A 48 -18.99 22.21 -3.11
C GLU A 48 -19.09 21.54 -4.49
N ILE A 49 -18.71 20.26 -4.54
CA ILE A 49 -18.91 19.40 -5.70
C ILE A 49 -20.27 18.68 -5.59
N ASP A 50 -21.22 19.04 -6.45
CA ASP A 50 -22.57 18.46 -6.46
C ASP A 50 -22.67 17.24 -7.39
N VAL A 51 -22.22 16.08 -6.90
CA VAL A 51 -22.34 14.78 -7.58
C VAL A 51 -22.90 13.70 -6.65
N PRO A 52 -23.65 12.70 -7.15
CA PRO A 52 -24.40 11.76 -6.30
C PRO A 52 -23.58 10.55 -5.83
N TYR A 53 -22.25 10.61 -5.92
CA TYR A 53 -21.35 9.51 -5.55
C TYR A 53 -20.23 10.01 -4.63
N TYR A 54 -19.69 9.10 -3.81
CA TYR A 54 -18.58 9.40 -2.90
C TYR A 54 -17.21 9.20 -3.56
N ALA A 55 -17.12 8.32 -4.56
CA ALA A 55 -15.88 8.00 -5.25
C ALA A 55 -16.14 7.41 -6.64
N LEU A 56 -15.12 7.46 -7.48
CA LEU A 56 -15.05 6.84 -8.80
C LEU A 56 -13.88 5.87 -8.85
N VAL A 57 -14.08 4.74 -9.51
CA VAL A 57 -13.05 3.71 -9.72
C VAL A 57 -12.92 3.42 -11.22
N ASN A 58 -11.70 3.33 -11.69
CA ASN A 58 -11.38 2.96 -13.06
C ASN A 58 -11.54 1.44 -13.24
N ALA A 59 -12.74 1.01 -13.65
CA ALA A 59 -13.09 -0.41 -13.74
C ALA A 59 -12.47 -1.12 -14.96
N ASP A 60 -12.24 -0.40 -16.07
CA ASP A 60 -11.68 -0.94 -17.32
C ASP A 60 -10.15 -0.81 -17.41
N LYS A 61 -9.54 -0.03 -16.51
CA LYS A 61 -8.10 0.28 -16.45
C LYS A 61 -7.59 1.09 -17.64
N GLU A 62 -8.46 1.72 -18.43
CA GLU A 62 -8.07 2.50 -19.60
C GLU A 62 -7.75 3.97 -19.25
N HIS A 63 -8.19 4.43 -18.08
CA HIS A 63 -7.94 5.80 -17.62
C HIS A 63 -6.57 6.00 -16.95
N LYS A 64 -6.02 7.21 -17.08
CA LYS A 64 -4.79 7.64 -16.39
C LYS A 64 -4.96 7.82 -14.88
N VAL A 65 -6.20 7.90 -14.43
CA VAL A 65 -6.60 7.94 -13.01
C VAL A 65 -7.19 6.57 -12.66
N GLY A 66 -6.76 5.99 -11.55
CA GLY A 66 -7.25 4.72 -11.02
C GLY A 66 -8.45 4.89 -10.08
N TRP A 67 -8.45 5.97 -9.31
CA TRP A 67 -9.48 6.24 -8.31
C TRP A 67 -9.58 7.73 -7.99
N ILE A 68 -10.79 8.21 -7.72
CA ILE A 68 -11.06 9.55 -7.19
C ILE A 68 -11.98 9.41 -6.00
N GLY A 69 -11.60 9.94 -4.85
CA GLY A 69 -12.45 10.00 -3.67
C GLY A 69 -12.74 11.43 -3.23
N ARG A 70 -13.93 11.62 -2.69
CA ARG A 70 -14.40 12.87 -2.09
C ARG A 70 -14.26 12.80 -0.58
N GLU A 71 -13.44 13.67 0.00
CA GLU A 71 -13.20 13.64 1.44
C GLU A 71 -14.36 14.26 2.22
N GLU A 72 -15.15 15.17 1.63
CA GLU A 72 -16.33 15.77 2.29
C GLU A 72 -17.42 14.75 2.61
N CYS A 73 -17.42 13.59 1.94
CA CYS A 73 -18.29 12.47 2.26
C CYS A 73 -17.88 11.71 3.55
N LYS A 74 -16.72 12.06 4.15
CA LYS A 74 -16.22 11.50 5.40
C LYS A 74 -16.43 12.50 6.53
N PRO A 75 -17.18 12.14 7.60
CA PRO A 75 -17.53 13.08 8.66
C PRO A 75 -16.30 13.79 9.27
N GLY A 76 -16.30 15.11 9.25
CA GLY A 76 -15.28 15.96 9.88
C GLY A 76 -13.98 16.11 9.09
N HIS A 77 -13.90 15.61 7.85
CA HIS A 77 -12.71 15.77 7.01
C HIS A 77 -12.62 17.13 6.33
N VAL A 78 -13.75 17.69 5.91
CA VAL A 78 -13.82 18.94 5.11
C VAL A 78 -14.86 19.87 5.73
N PRO A 79 -14.58 21.19 5.85
CA PRO A 79 -15.57 22.19 6.25
C PRO A 79 -16.76 22.28 5.28
N ASP A 80 -17.91 22.74 5.77
CA ASP A 80 -19.09 23.01 4.93
C ASP A 80 -18.76 24.08 3.88
N GLY A 81 -19.25 23.91 2.64
CA GLY A 81 -18.98 24.84 1.54
C GLY A 81 -17.68 24.56 0.76
N GLU A 82 -16.82 23.67 1.23
CA GLU A 82 -15.55 23.31 0.61
C GLU A 82 -15.59 21.87 0.07
N SER A 83 -14.60 21.49 -0.75
CA SER A 83 -14.44 20.11 -1.23
C SER A 83 -12.97 19.73 -1.37
N ILE A 84 -12.67 18.46 -1.10
CA ILE A 84 -11.33 17.91 -1.30
C ILE A 84 -11.44 16.61 -2.10
N LEU A 85 -10.74 16.57 -3.24
CA LEU A 85 -10.57 15.36 -4.03
C LEU A 85 -9.21 14.71 -3.75
N VAL A 86 -9.23 13.42 -3.40
CA VAL A 86 -8.05 12.57 -3.46
C VAL A 86 -8.05 11.84 -4.79
N VAL A 87 -7.10 12.15 -5.66
CA VAL A 87 -6.98 11.62 -7.02
C VAL A 87 -5.76 10.70 -7.09
N GLN A 88 -6.00 9.40 -7.24
CA GLN A 88 -4.93 8.41 -7.39
C GLN A 88 -4.76 8.05 -8.86
N ALA A 89 -3.55 8.27 -9.38
CA ALA A 89 -3.16 7.86 -10.72
C ALA A 89 -3.21 6.34 -10.90
N SER A 90 -3.33 5.88 -12.15
CA SER A 90 -3.13 4.45 -12.45
C SER A 90 -1.66 4.06 -12.25
N PRO A 91 -1.35 2.77 -12.01
CA PRO A 91 0.02 2.32 -11.79
C PRO A 91 0.97 2.70 -12.95
N ASP A 92 0.55 2.44 -14.19
CA ASP A 92 1.35 2.73 -15.39
C ASP A 92 1.68 4.23 -15.50
N TRP A 93 0.69 5.10 -15.26
CA TRP A 93 0.92 6.55 -15.28
C TRP A 93 1.87 6.97 -14.17
N SER A 94 1.71 6.37 -12.98
CA SER A 94 2.54 6.66 -11.81
C SER A 94 4.00 6.27 -12.05
N ILE A 95 4.26 5.10 -12.65
CA ILE A 95 5.61 4.64 -12.98
C ILE A 95 6.26 5.57 -14.01
N GLU A 96 5.55 5.90 -15.09
CA GLU A 96 6.07 6.75 -16.17
C GLU A 96 6.47 8.15 -15.68
N ARG A 97 5.78 8.66 -14.65
CA ARG A 97 5.91 10.04 -14.17
C ARG A 97 6.42 10.18 -12.74
N TYR A 98 6.88 9.10 -12.11
CA TYR A 98 7.19 9.10 -10.68
C TYR A 98 8.18 10.21 -10.28
N ASP A 99 9.23 10.41 -11.08
CA ASP A 99 10.30 11.39 -10.84
C ASP A 99 10.07 12.73 -11.60
N ARG A 100 8.89 12.95 -12.17
CA ARG A 100 8.52 14.25 -12.76
C ARG A 100 8.27 15.28 -11.66
N SER A 101 8.27 16.56 -12.03
CA SER A 101 7.99 17.63 -11.08
C SER A 101 6.58 17.44 -10.50
N PRO A 102 6.41 17.49 -9.17
CA PRO A 102 5.10 17.35 -8.55
C PRO A 102 4.03 18.29 -9.11
N GLU A 103 4.39 19.52 -9.42
CA GLU A 103 3.48 20.54 -9.92
C GLU A 103 2.86 20.13 -11.26
N GLN A 104 3.66 19.51 -12.14
CA GLN A 104 3.15 18.97 -13.41
C GLN A 104 2.22 17.78 -13.16
N ASN A 105 2.59 16.88 -12.25
CA ASN A 105 1.77 15.71 -11.94
C ASN A 105 0.42 16.10 -11.31
N VAL A 106 0.41 17.06 -10.38
CA VAL A 106 -0.83 17.63 -9.82
C VAL A 106 -1.68 18.24 -10.93
N ALA A 107 -1.10 19.09 -11.77
CA ALA A 107 -1.85 19.77 -12.83
C ALA A 107 -2.44 18.78 -13.85
N ASP A 108 -1.71 17.72 -14.20
CA ASP A 108 -2.21 16.66 -15.08
C ASP A 108 -3.37 15.90 -14.42
N LEU A 109 -3.24 15.51 -13.15
CA LEU A 109 -4.27 14.77 -12.44
C LEU A 109 -5.51 15.60 -12.15
N ALA A 110 -5.38 16.90 -11.86
CA ALA A 110 -6.51 17.82 -11.75
C ALA A 110 -7.30 17.89 -13.07
N ARG A 111 -6.61 18.05 -14.21
CA ARG A 111 -7.24 18.02 -15.54
C ARG A 111 -7.92 16.70 -15.85
N HIS A 112 -7.30 15.57 -15.50
CA HIS A 112 -7.92 14.26 -15.66
C HIS A 112 -9.16 14.10 -14.79
N ALA A 113 -9.12 14.50 -13.52
CA ALA A 113 -10.26 14.47 -12.62
C ALA A 113 -11.41 15.35 -13.13
N ALA A 114 -11.12 16.58 -13.56
CA ALA A 114 -12.08 17.49 -14.18
C ALA A 114 -12.78 16.88 -15.39
N ALA A 115 -12.02 16.22 -16.28
CA ALA A 115 -12.57 15.55 -17.46
C ALA A 115 -13.44 14.33 -17.11
N ILE A 116 -13.04 13.54 -16.10
CA ILE A 116 -13.77 12.35 -15.65
C ILE A 116 -15.08 12.74 -14.95
N ILE A 117 -15.04 13.72 -14.06
CA ILE A 117 -16.20 14.19 -13.30
C ILE A 117 -17.14 15.01 -14.20
N GLY A 118 -16.60 15.67 -15.22
CA GLY A 118 -17.36 16.53 -16.14
C GLY A 118 -17.50 17.96 -15.63
N ASP A 119 -16.63 18.42 -14.74
CA ASP A 119 -16.60 19.80 -14.22
C ASP A 119 -15.22 20.41 -14.44
N GLN A 120 -15.13 21.40 -15.33
CA GLN A 120 -13.87 22.06 -15.69
C GLN A 120 -13.31 22.97 -14.59
N ARG A 121 -14.12 23.37 -13.60
CA ARG A 121 -13.63 24.15 -12.46
C ARG A 121 -12.59 23.35 -11.65
N LEU A 122 -12.68 22.02 -11.68
CA LEU A 122 -11.76 21.12 -10.98
C LEU A 122 -10.35 21.05 -11.60
N ALA A 123 -10.13 21.69 -12.75
CA ALA A 123 -8.80 21.74 -13.34
C ALA A 123 -7.87 22.74 -12.63
N ASP A 124 -8.41 23.62 -11.78
CA ASP A 124 -7.69 24.70 -11.10
C ASP A 124 -8.04 24.71 -9.60
N PRO A 125 -7.38 23.88 -8.78
CA PRO A 125 -7.63 23.81 -7.34
C PRO A 125 -7.09 25.04 -6.60
N ASP A 126 -7.78 25.47 -5.55
CA ASP A 126 -7.37 26.60 -4.71
C ASP A 126 -6.08 26.30 -3.93
N TRP A 127 -5.88 25.03 -3.58
CA TRP A 127 -4.63 24.50 -3.08
C TRP A 127 -4.46 23.02 -3.45
N ALA A 128 -3.22 22.54 -3.46
CA ALA A 128 -2.94 21.15 -3.71
C ALA A 128 -1.79 20.62 -2.86
N ASP A 129 -1.84 19.33 -2.56
CA ASP A 129 -0.75 18.54 -1.98
C ASP A 129 -0.59 17.22 -2.76
N HIS A 130 0.46 16.46 -2.49
CA HIS A 130 0.72 15.23 -3.21
C HIS A 130 1.54 14.21 -2.41
N GLN A 131 1.45 12.95 -2.84
CA GLN A 131 2.34 11.90 -2.35
C GLN A 131 2.59 10.84 -3.42
N GLY A 132 3.86 10.50 -3.61
CA GLY A 132 4.29 9.36 -4.43
C GLY A 132 4.56 8.13 -3.56
N TRP A 133 3.92 7.01 -3.85
CA TRP A 133 4.07 5.73 -3.15
C TRP A 133 4.73 4.72 -4.09
N ARG A 134 6.05 4.53 -3.94
CA ARG A 134 6.79 3.54 -4.75
C ARG A 134 6.37 2.10 -4.43
N TYR A 135 6.06 1.85 -3.16
CA TYR A 135 5.61 0.56 -2.64
C TYR A 135 4.20 0.70 -2.06
N ALA A 136 3.19 0.95 -2.92
CA ALA A 136 1.84 1.30 -2.46
C ALA A 136 1.01 0.06 -2.06
N LEU A 137 1.02 -0.98 -2.90
CA LEU A 137 0.32 -2.24 -2.66
C LEU A 137 1.12 -3.39 -3.28
N PRO A 138 1.37 -4.49 -2.56
CA PRO A 138 1.99 -5.67 -3.16
C PRO A 138 1.01 -6.34 -4.14
N ASP A 139 1.53 -6.88 -5.24
CA ASP A 139 0.74 -7.61 -6.22
C ASP A 139 0.57 -9.10 -5.87
N GLU A 140 1.54 -9.69 -5.18
CA GLU A 140 1.52 -11.08 -4.71
C GLU A 140 2.20 -11.22 -3.34
N ASP A 141 1.80 -12.22 -2.57
CA ASP A 141 2.41 -12.56 -1.28
C ASP A 141 3.70 -13.40 -1.45
N VAL A 142 4.61 -13.30 -0.48
CA VAL A 142 5.85 -14.10 -0.48
C VAL A 142 5.57 -15.59 -0.24
N GLN A 143 6.45 -16.41 -0.82
CA GLN A 143 6.50 -17.85 -0.62
C GLN A 143 6.63 -18.21 0.86
N ASP A 144 5.52 -18.72 1.38
CA ASP A 144 5.23 -19.22 2.73
C ASP A 144 6.34 -20.12 3.36
N GLU A 145 7.11 -20.83 2.53
CA GLU A 145 8.22 -21.68 2.96
C GLU A 145 9.48 -20.89 3.39
N ALA A 146 9.82 -19.81 2.69
CA ALA A 146 10.99 -19.00 3.01
C ALA A 146 10.83 -18.30 4.37
N VAL A 147 9.64 -17.79 4.65
CA VAL A 147 9.27 -17.18 5.95
C VAL A 147 9.41 -18.20 7.08
N ARG A 148 8.85 -19.41 6.91
CA ARG A 148 8.94 -20.47 7.92
C ARG A 148 10.36 -20.96 8.16
N ALA A 149 11.20 -21.02 7.14
CA ALA A 149 12.59 -21.41 7.28
C ALA A 149 13.39 -20.38 8.09
N ALA A 150 13.30 -19.09 7.73
CA ALA A 150 13.99 -18.03 8.45
C ALA A 150 13.55 -17.91 9.92
N ALA A 151 12.27 -18.16 10.20
CA ALA A 151 11.74 -18.13 11.57
C ALA A 151 12.42 -19.16 12.50
N ARG A 152 12.85 -20.32 11.97
CA ARG A 152 13.60 -21.32 12.75
C ARG A 152 14.98 -20.84 13.15
N ASP A 153 15.56 -19.93 12.36
CA ASP A 153 16.85 -19.28 12.61
C ASP A 153 16.71 -17.89 13.26
N GLY A 154 15.50 -17.54 13.72
CA GLY A 154 15.22 -16.32 14.47
C GLY A 154 15.02 -15.06 13.62
N GLY A 155 14.80 -15.19 12.31
CA GLY A 155 14.40 -14.11 11.41
C GLY A 155 12.90 -14.11 11.14
N TYR A 156 12.23 -13.02 11.47
CA TYR A 156 10.77 -12.87 11.34
C TYR A 156 10.43 -11.65 10.48
N VAL A 157 9.37 -11.78 9.68
CA VAL A 157 8.82 -10.69 8.85
C VAL A 157 7.35 -10.46 9.21
N THR A 158 6.92 -9.21 9.15
CA THR A 158 5.52 -8.81 9.27
C THR A 158 5.23 -7.68 8.30
N GLY A 159 4.03 -7.64 7.74
CA GLY A 159 3.68 -6.69 6.69
C GLY A 159 2.57 -7.22 5.80
N ASP A 160 2.12 -6.36 4.90
CA ASP A 160 1.09 -6.65 3.90
C ASP A 160 1.54 -7.61 2.78
N TRP A 161 2.84 -7.87 2.67
CA TRP A 161 3.47 -8.79 1.72
C TRP A 161 3.86 -10.16 2.32
N GLY A 162 3.79 -10.28 3.65
CA GLY A 162 4.28 -11.43 4.40
C GLY A 162 3.22 -12.48 4.72
N ALA A 163 1.93 -12.18 4.51
CA ALA A 163 0.85 -13.14 4.72
C ALA A 163 -0.31 -12.84 3.80
N GLY A 164 -0.56 -13.76 2.86
CA GLY A 164 -1.82 -14.16 2.20
C GLY A 164 -3.00 -13.20 1.95
N ASP A 165 -2.96 -11.93 2.33
CA ASP A 165 -4.10 -11.02 2.37
C ASP A 165 -3.62 -9.56 2.53
N ALA A 166 -3.30 -8.91 1.41
CA ALA A 166 -2.82 -7.52 1.32
C ALA A 166 -3.86 -6.46 1.77
N ARG A 167 -4.20 -6.41 3.07
CA ARG A 167 -5.09 -5.42 3.68
C ARG A 167 -4.58 -4.98 5.05
N LEU A 168 -4.92 -3.75 5.45
CA LEU A 168 -4.63 -3.17 6.78
C LEU A 168 -4.94 -4.13 7.95
N HIS A 169 -6.02 -4.91 7.83
CA HIS A 169 -6.40 -5.91 8.82
C HIS A 169 -5.41 -7.07 8.96
N ALA A 170 -4.75 -7.49 7.88
CA ALA A 170 -3.70 -8.51 7.94
C ALA A 170 -2.40 -7.94 8.53
N ALA A 171 -2.01 -6.72 8.15
CA ALA A 171 -0.84 -6.05 8.73
C ALA A 171 -0.98 -5.90 10.26
N VAL A 172 -2.17 -5.51 10.74
CA VAL A 172 -2.47 -5.42 12.19
C VAL A 172 -2.53 -6.80 12.85
N ARG A 173 -3.15 -7.80 12.21
CA ARG A 173 -3.22 -9.17 12.74
C ARG A 173 -1.82 -9.81 12.88
N ASN A 174 -0.98 -9.65 11.87
CA ASN A 174 0.39 -10.17 11.85
C ASN A 174 1.29 -9.47 12.88
N GLY A 175 1.06 -8.20 13.17
CA GLY A 175 1.75 -7.49 14.25
C GLY A 175 1.37 -7.98 15.65
N LEU A 176 0.24 -8.69 15.80
CA LEU A 176 -0.32 -9.13 17.08
C LEU A 176 -0.19 -10.65 17.32
N GLU A 177 0.15 -11.44 16.30
CA GLU A 177 0.42 -12.87 16.48
C GLU A 177 1.81 -13.08 17.09
N PRO A 178 1.94 -13.78 18.23
CA PRO A 178 3.24 -14.10 18.81
C PRO A 178 4.00 -15.04 17.85
N PRO A 179 5.32 -14.85 17.64
CA PRO A 179 6.11 -15.73 16.79
C PRO A 179 5.99 -17.16 17.31
N LEU A 180 5.69 -18.10 16.41
CA LEU A 180 5.64 -19.53 16.70
C LEU A 180 7.03 -19.98 17.16
N VAL A 181 7.24 -19.98 18.48
CA VAL A 181 8.38 -20.65 19.11
C VAL A 181 8.09 -22.15 19.06
N PRO A 182 8.94 -22.98 18.45
CA PRO A 182 8.80 -24.43 18.56
C PRO A 182 8.93 -24.79 20.05
N THR A 183 7.82 -25.19 20.67
CA THR A 183 7.86 -25.78 22.00
C THR A 183 8.41 -27.19 21.84
N GLU A 184 9.66 -27.39 22.28
CA GLU A 184 10.14 -28.73 22.60
C GLU A 184 9.18 -29.32 23.63
N GLN A 185 8.45 -30.38 23.24
CA GLN A 185 7.66 -31.15 24.19
C GLN A 185 8.58 -32.08 24.98
N PRO A 186 8.66 -31.96 26.32
CA PRO A 186 9.23 -33.03 27.12
C PRO A 186 8.22 -34.17 27.19
N GLY A 187 8.69 -35.38 26.89
CA GLY A 187 7.87 -36.59 26.91
C GLY A 187 7.22 -36.87 28.27
N GLY A 188 6.02 -37.44 28.22
CA GLY A 188 5.30 -37.93 29.39
C GLY A 188 4.09 -38.77 28.99
N ALA A 189 4.08 -40.03 29.44
CA ALA A 189 3.24 -41.15 29.03
C ALA A 189 1.73 -41.04 29.40
N PRO A 190 0.85 -41.93 28.87
CA PRO A 190 -0.59 -41.74 28.83
C PRO A 190 -1.32 -42.38 30.02
N TRP A 191 -2.50 -41.86 30.35
CA TRP A 191 -3.50 -42.61 31.13
C TRP A 191 -4.92 -42.40 30.58
N ARG A 192 -5.57 -43.53 30.28
CA ARG A 192 -7.05 -43.74 30.27
C ARG A 192 -7.48 -43.89 31.76
N HIS A 193 -8.68 -43.60 32.23
CA HIS A 193 -10.05 -43.49 31.68
C HIS A 193 -10.72 -42.21 32.19
#